data_AF-B3C8W0-F1
#
_entry.id   AF-B3C8W0-F1
#
_cell.length_a   1.000
_cell.length_b   1.000
_cell.length_c   1.000
_cell.angle_alpha   90.00
_cell.angle_beta   90.00
_cell.angle_gamma   90.00
#
_symmetry.space_group_name_H-M   'P 1'
#
loop_
_entity.id
_entity.type
_entity.pdbx_description
1 polymer ?
#
loop_
_entity_poly.entity_id
_entity_poly.type
_entity_poly.pdbx_seq_one_letter_code
_entity_poly.pdbx_strand_id
1 'polypeptide(L)'
;MPYFWYNAGGVLMNLLTGIIALILWISYPELPLPLHLFLLFSFICGFFLALMNGIPLKMSGITNDAYNLILMHRDLNTRKYLALQLAVNAEVQKGMRLKDMPDEWFPNDEVTDYKNIMQVAVKLLYISRYVDRKEFKTAQVLFSEIEQHKEEIVGLYVKEIECELLFLELIGERRQEEVERLYTDRTKRYIQRYKTMMSSKQRLLCALALYWENRPERAKEIYEKVVRKRDKYLLQGEVNSDLDIMETILREAQIQV
;
A
#
# COMPACT_ATOMS: atom_id res chain seq x y z
N MET A 1 -12.54 5.76 -17.17
CA MET A 1 -11.07 5.61 -17.33
C MET A 1 -10.77 4.76 -18.58
N PRO A 2 -9.84 5.15 -19.46
CA PRO A 2 -9.39 4.34 -20.60
C PRO A 2 -8.49 3.19 -20.11
N TYR A 3 -9.10 2.19 -19.47
CA TYR A 3 -8.40 1.14 -18.73
C TYR A 3 -7.44 0.29 -19.59
N PHE A 4 -7.74 0.13 -20.88
CA PHE A 4 -6.86 -0.59 -21.80
C PHE A 4 -5.47 0.05 -21.84
N TRP A 5 -5.42 1.34 -22.20
CA TRP A 5 -4.16 2.08 -22.34
C TRP A 5 -3.40 2.22 -21.04
N TYR A 6 -4.10 2.32 -19.92
CA TYR A 6 -3.47 2.38 -18.60
C TYR A 6 -2.61 1.15 -18.30
N ASN A 7 -3.16 -0.05 -18.53
CA ASN A 7 -2.43 -1.30 -18.24
C ASN A 7 -1.53 -1.72 -19.41
N ALA A 8 -1.95 -1.49 -20.66
CA ALA A 8 -1.13 -1.81 -21.84
C ALA A 8 0.08 -0.87 -21.98
N GLY A 9 0.04 0.32 -21.40
CA GLY A 9 1.10 1.32 -21.51
C GLY A 9 2.48 0.79 -21.11
N GLY A 10 2.58 0.07 -19.99
CA GLY A 10 3.84 -0.54 -19.54
C GLY A 10 4.37 -1.56 -20.53
N VAL A 11 3.51 -2.44 -21.06
CA VAL A 11 3.88 -3.44 -22.07
C VAL A 11 4.38 -2.78 -23.35
N LEU A 12 3.63 -1.80 -23.87
CA LEU A 12 3.95 -1.11 -25.10
C LEU A 12 5.24 -0.30 -24.98
N MET A 13 5.46 0.40 -23.87
CA MET A 13 6.68 1.16 -23.64
C MET A 13 7.91 0.25 -23.48
N ASN A 14 7.78 -0.88 -22.79
CA ASN A 14 8.88 -1.85 -22.67
C ASN A 14 9.24 -2.50 -24.01
N LEU A 15 8.24 -2.81 -24.86
CA LEU A 15 8.48 -3.28 -26.22
C LEU A 15 9.15 -2.20 -27.08
N LEU A 16 8.64 -0.97 -27.03
CA LEU A 16 9.17 0.14 -27.81
C LEU A 16 10.63 0.41 -27.46
N THR A 17 10.96 0.52 -26.17
CA THR A 17 12.34 0.77 -25.72
C THR A 17 13.26 -0.40 -26.07
N GLY A 18 12.79 -1.64 -25.91
CA GLY A 18 13.54 -2.82 -26.32
C GLY A 18 13.83 -2.85 -27.83
N ILE A 19 12.82 -2.59 -28.66
CA ILE A 19 12.97 -2.56 -30.13
C ILE A 19 13.92 -1.44 -30.55
N ILE A 20 13.81 -0.24 -29.96
CA ILE A 20 14.75 0.86 -30.23
C ILE A 20 16.18 0.44 -29.88
N ALA A 21 16.39 -0.18 -28.71
CA ALA A 21 17.71 -0.66 -28.30
C ALA A 21 18.28 -1.69 -29.29
N LEU A 22 17.45 -2.62 -29.77
CA LEU A 22 17.84 -3.61 -30.78
C LEU A 22 18.23 -2.96 -32.12
N ILE A 23 17.42 -2.01 -32.59
CA ILE A 23 17.69 -1.28 -33.84
C ILE A 23 19.03 -0.54 -33.73
N LEU A 24 19.26 0.17 -32.63
CA LEU A 24 20.53 0.88 -32.40
C LEU A 24 21.71 -0.09 -32.31
N TRP A 25 21.52 -1.23 -31.65
CA TRP A 25 22.57 -2.24 -31.51
C TRP A 25 23.03 -2.83 -32.86
N ILE A 26 22.08 -3.09 -33.77
CA ILE A 26 22.37 -3.63 -35.11
C ILE A 26 22.89 -2.56 -36.07
N SER A 27 22.37 -1.33 -35.98
CA SER A 27 22.69 -0.26 -36.92
C SER A 27 24.09 0.33 -36.74
N TYR A 28 24.68 0.17 -35.55
CA TYR A 28 25.98 0.74 -35.20
C TYR A 28 26.93 -0.33 -34.64
N PRO A 29 27.50 -1.21 -35.50
CA PRO A 29 28.41 -2.28 -35.08
C PRO A 29 29.78 -1.78 -34.59
N GLU A 30 30.11 -0.52 -34.87
CA GLU A 30 31.39 0.11 -34.50
C GLU A 30 31.36 0.74 -33.09
N LEU A 31 30.28 0.54 -32.32
CA LEU A 31 30.16 1.14 -30.99
C LEU A 31 31.20 0.54 -30.03
N PRO A 32 31.68 1.31 -29.04
CA PRO A 32 32.46 0.76 -27.94
C PRO A 32 31.72 -0.37 -27.22
N LEU A 33 32.46 -1.41 -26.81
CA LEU A 33 31.92 -2.58 -26.11
C LEU A 33 30.93 -2.25 -24.97
N PRO A 34 31.17 -1.25 -24.09
CA PRO A 34 30.22 -0.90 -23.04
C PRO A 34 28.83 -0.49 -23.57
N LEU A 35 28.79 0.26 -24.68
CA LEU A 35 27.53 0.69 -25.30
C LEU A 35 26.83 -0.48 -25.98
N HIS A 36 27.57 -1.40 -26.61
CA HIS A 36 26.99 -2.64 -27.12
C HIS A 36 26.33 -3.48 -26.02
N LEU A 37 27.01 -3.67 -24.90
CA LEU A 37 26.45 -4.41 -23.77
C LEU A 37 25.23 -3.71 -23.20
N PHE A 38 25.28 -2.39 -23.01
CA PHE A 38 24.14 -1.60 -22.54
C PHE A 38 22.90 -1.77 -23.44
N LEU A 39 23.05 -1.66 -24.76
CA LEU A 39 21.94 -1.82 -25.70
C LEU A 39 21.39 -3.25 -25.72
N LEU A 40 22.28 -4.26 -25.69
CA LEU A 40 21.88 -5.66 -25.64
C LEU A 40 21.10 -5.97 -24.35
N PHE A 41 21.60 -5.52 -23.19
CA PHE A 41 20.88 -5.69 -21.92
C PHE A 41 19.57 -4.91 -21.90
N SER A 42 19.54 -3.69 -22.44
CA SER A 42 18.31 -2.89 -22.53
C SER A 42 17.24 -3.60 -23.37
N PHE A 43 17.63 -4.21 -24.50
CA PHE A 43 16.74 -5.03 -25.31
C PHE A 43 16.21 -6.23 -24.53
N ILE A 44 17.10 -7.03 -23.92
CA ILE A 44 16.72 -8.21 -23.15
C ILE A 44 15.79 -7.83 -22.00
N CYS A 45 16.13 -6.80 -21.24
CA CYS A 45 15.31 -6.30 -20.13
C CYS A 45 13.95 -5.78 -20.62
N GLY A 46 13.92 -4.95 -21.68
CA GLY A 46 12.68 -4.43 -22.24
C GLY A 46 11.75 -5.55 -22.72
N PHE A 47 12.30 -6.52 -23.46
CA PHE A 47 11.53 -7.67 -23.93
C PHE A 47 11.03 -8.55 -22.77
N PHE A 48 11.89 -8.83 -21.79
CA PHE A 48 11.52 -9.60 -20.60
C PHE A 48 10.41 -8.91 -19.79
N LEU A 49 10.52 -7.60 -19.54
CA LEU A 49 9.50 -6.82 -18.82
C LEU A 49 8.20 -6.71 -19.62
N ALA A 50 8.28 -6.61 -20.94
CA ALA A 50 7.10 -6.67 -21.80
C ALA A 50 6.37 -8.01 -21.67
N LEU A 51 7.09 -9.14 -21.65
CA LEU A 51 6.48 -10.46 -21.44
C LEU A 51 5.92 -10.59 -20.03
N MET A 52 6.66 -10.18 -19.01
CA MET A 52 6.22 -10.25 -17.61
C MET A 52 4.95 -9.43 -17.33
N ASN A 53 4.73 -8.33 -18.03
CA ASN A 53 3.52 -7.51 -17.87
C ASN A 53 2.42 -7.86 -18.90
N GLY A 54 2.80 -8.39 -20.07
CA GLY A 54 1.91 -8.67 -21.20
C GLY A 54 1.31 -10.09 -21.19
N ILE A 55 1.94 -11.04 -20.52
CA ILE A 55 1.37 -12.38 -20.28
C ILE A 55 0.57 -12.33 -18.98
N PRO A 56 -0.73 -12.69 -18.96
CA PRO A 56 -1.53 -12.66 -17.74
C PRO A 56 -0.94 -13.56 -16.65
N LEU A 57 -0.51 -12.96 -15.53
CA LEU A 57 0.06 -13.67 -14.39
C LEU A 57 -0.58 -13.20 -13.09
N LYS A 58 -0.78 -14.15 -12.17
CA LYS A 58 -1.21 -13.90 -10.79
C LYS A 58 -0.24 -14.61 -9.85
N MET A 59 0.57 -13.84 -9.12
CA MET A 59 1.56 -14.37 -8.18
C MET A 59 1.19 -13.96 -6.76
N SER A 60 1.00 -14.95 -5.88
CA SER A 60 0.62 -14.73 -4.47
C SER A 60 -0.60 -13.81 -4.29
N GLY A 61 -1.56 -13.86 -5.21
CA GLY A 61 -2.77 -13.04 -5.19
C GLY A 61 -2.66 -11.69 -5.92
N ILE A 62 -1.45 -11.23 -6.25
CA ILE A 62 -1.19 -9.97 -6.96
C ILE A 62 -1.23 -10.24 -8.47
N THR A 63 -1.96 -9.39 -9.19
CA THR A 63 -2.17 -9.47 -10.64
C THR A 63 -1.31 -8.44 -11.36
N ASN A 64 -0.75 -8.83 -12.51
CA ASN A 64 -0.02 -7.91 -13.39
C ASN A 64 -0.97 -7.20 -14.38
N ASP A 65 -0.42 -6.30 -15.21
CA ASP A 65 -1.17 -5.47 -16.16
C ASP A 65 -2.08 -6.28 -17.10
N ALA A 66 -1.56 -7.33 -17.73
CA ALA A 66 -2.35 -8.17 -18.62
C ALA A 66 -3.47 -8.92 -17.88
N TYR A 67 -3.24 -9.38 -16.65
CA TYR A 67 -4.28 -10.00 -15.84
C TYR A 67 -5.32 -8.97 -15.38
N ASN A 68 -4.89 -7.74 -15.04
CA ASN A 68 -5.80 -6.64 -14.73
C ASN A 68 -6.73 -6.31 -15.91
N LEU A 69 -6.22 -6.33 -17.14
CA LEU A 69 -7.05 -6.17 -18.35
C LEU A 69 -8.14 -7.24 -18.46
N ILE A 70 -7.81 -8.50 -18.15
CA ILE A 70 -8.79 -9.60 -18.13
C ILE A 70 -9.85 -9.35 -17.05
N LEU A 71 -9.44 -8.98 -15.83
CA LEU A 71 -10.38 -8.68 -14.74
C LEU A 71 -11.32 -7.53 -15.11
N MET A 72 -10.79 -6.44 -15.64
CA MET A 72 -11.58 -5.27 -16.07
C MET A 72 -12.46 -5.56 -17.28
N HIS A 73 -12.08 -6.51 -18.15
CA HIS A 73 -12.96 -6.94 -19.22
C HIS A 73 -14.15 -7.73 -18.68
N ARG A 74 -13.93 -8.61 -17.69
CA ARG A 74 -14.96 -9.47 -17.09
C ARG A 74 -15.91 -8.74 -16.14
N ASP A 75 -15.41 -7.78 -15.38
CA ASP A 75 -16.21 -7.02 -14.41
C ASP A 75 -16.07 -5.51 -14.63
N LEU A 76 -17.22 -4.87 -14.89
CA LEU A 76 -17.32 -3.42 -15.08
C LEU A 76 -17.04 -2.65 -13.80
N ASN A 77 -17.37 -3.20 -12.63
CA ASN A 77 -17.16 -2.53 -11.35
C ASN A 77 -15.68 -2.47 -10.98
N THR A 78 -14.89 -3.48 -11.34
CA THR A 78 -13.42 -3.48 -11.23
C THR A 78 -12.78 -2.23 -11.88
N ARG A 79 -13.35 -1.72 -12.98
CA ARG A 79 -12.87 -0.47 -13.61
C ARG A 79 -13.09 0.76 -12.73
N LYS A 80 -14.24 0.81 -12.03
CA LYS A 80 -14.57 1.90 -11.10
C LYS A 80 -13.67 1.84 -9.88
N TYR A 81 -13.44 0.64 -9.33
CA TYR A 81 -12.56 0.45 -8.18
C TYR A 81 -11.12 0.86 -8.49
N LEU A 82 -10.58 0.51 -9.66
CA LEU A 82 -9.25 0.96 -10.07
C LEU A 82 -9.19 2.49 -10.22
N ALA A 83 -10.15 3.08 -10.92
CA ALA A 83 -10.20 4.52 -11.12
C ALA A 83 -10.24 5.28 -9.78
N LEU A 84 -11.04 4.79 -8.84
CA LEU A 84 -11.14 5.33 -7.50
C LEU A 84 -9.81 5.21 -6.73
N GLN A 85 -9.19 4.04 -6.72
CA GLN A 85 -7.90 3.83 -6.05
C GLN A 85 -6.83 4.78 -6.59
N LEU A 86 -6.79 5.01 -7.90
CA LEU A 86 -5.83 5.93 -8.52
C LEU A 86 -6.14 7.40 -8.17
N ALA A 87 -7.41 7.79 -8.14
CA ALA A 87 -7.81 9.12 -7.72
C ALA A 87 -7.44 9.39 -6.25
N VAL A 88 -7.78 8.47 -5.35
CA VAL A 88 -7.42 8.54 -3.93
C VAL A 88 -5.90 8.58 -3.77
N ASN A 89 -5.16 7.70 -4.45
CA ASN A 89 -3.70 7.67 -4.35
C ASN A 89 -3.05 8.98 -4.84
N ALA A 90 -3.57 9.58 -5.91
CA ALA A 90 -3.08 10.87 -6.40
C ALA A 90 -3.31 12.01 -5.39
N GLU A 91 -4.48 12.06 -4.75
CA GLU A 91 -4.77 13.08 -3.73
C GLU A 91 -3.98 12.84 -2.43
N VAL A 92 -3.81 11.58 -2.01
CA VAL A 92 -2.94 11.22 -0.88
C VAL A 92 -1.50 11.66 -1.14
N GLN A 93 -0.97 11.45 -2.35
CA GLN A 93 0.39 11.94 -2.69
C GLN A 93 0.51 13.46 -2.60
N LYS A 94 -0.55 14.21 -2.91
CA LYS A 94 -0.61 15.68 -2.76
C LYS A 94 -0.76 16.13 -1.30
N GLY A 95 -0.90 15.22 -0.35
CA GLY A 95 -1.02 15.53 1.07
C GLY A 95 -2.45 15.55 1.61
N MET A 96 -3.46 15.31 0.76
CA MET A 96 -4.85 15.25 1.20
C MET A 96 -5.11 13.98 2.02
N ARG A 97 -5.68 14.14 3.21
CA ARG A 97 -6.05 13.01 4.07
C ARG A 97 -7.34 12.37 3.58
N LEU A 98 -7.54 11.08 3.86
CA LEU A 98 -8.74 10.34 3.44
C LEU A 98 -10.01 10.95 4.03
N LYS A 99 -9.96 11.44 5.28
CA LYS A 99 -11.09 12.07 5.95
C LYS A 99 -11.58 13.36 5.27
N ASP A 100 -10.68 14.04 4.54
CA ASP A 100 -10.92 15.32 3.87
C ASP A 100 -11.41 15.14 2.42
N MET A 101 -11.35 13.92 1.88
CA MET A 101 -11.86 13.59 0.55
C MET A 101 -13.40 13.49 0.53
N PRO A 102 -14.07 13.62 -0.63
CA PRO A 102 -15.53 13.52 -0.74
C PRO A 102 -16.10 12.17 -0.27
N ASP A 103 -17.30 12.17 0.32
CA ASP A 103 -17.93 10.94 0.83
C ASP A 103 -18.25 9.92 -0.28
N GLU A 104 -18.61 10.39 -1.48
CA GLU A 104 -18.87 9.57 -2.65
C GLU A 104 -17.67 8.71 -3.10
N TRP A 105 -16.46 9.04 -2.66
CA TRP A 105 -15.25 8.26 -2.96
C TRP A 105 -15.07 7.06 -2.04
N PHE A 106 -15.88 6.92 -0.99
CA PHE A 106 -15.77 5.83 -0.03
C PHE A 106 -17.13 5.14 0.11
N PRO A 107 -17.64 4.50 -0.95
CA PRO A 107 -18.87 3.73 -0.84
C PRO A 107 -18.65 2.55 0.11
N ASN A 108 -19.62 2.29 0.99
CA ASN A 108 -19.63 1.12 1.85
C ASN A 108 -20.18 -0.10 1.10
N ASP A 109 -19.64 -0.38 -0.09
CA ASP A 109 -20.07 -1.52 -0.89
C ASP A 109 -19.69 -2.84 -0.19
N GLU A 110 -20.56 -3.84 -0.31
CA GLU A 110 -20.26 -5.20 0.14
C GLU A 110 -19.14 -5.79 -0.73
N VAL A 111 -18.23 -6.53 -0.09
CA VAL A 111 -17.20 -7.29 -0.81
C VAL A 111 -17.82 -8.61 -1.27
N THR A 112 -18.21 -8.64 -2.54
CA THR A 112 -18.83 -9.82 -3.16
C THR A 112 -17.81 -10.87 -3.61
N ASP A 113 -16.56 -10.47 -3.84
CA ASP A 113 -15.45 -11.38 -4.18
C ASP A 113 -14.17 -10.96 -3.46
N TYR A 114 -13.83 -11.65 -2.36
CA TYR A 114 -12.61 -11.41 -1.60
C TYR A 114 -11.32 -11.74 -2.37
N LYS A 115 -11.40 -12.48 -3.50
CA LYS A 115 -10.27 -12.74 -4.39
C LYS A 115 -10.04 -11.61 -5.39
N ASN A 116 -10.99 -10.69 -5.53
CA ASN A 116 -10.84 -9.46 -6.31
C ASN A 116 -10.09 -8.40 -5.50
N ILE A 117 -8.78 -8.32 -5.73
CA ILE A 117 -7.88 -7.40 -5.04
C ILE A 117 -8.35 -5.94 -5.13
N MET A 118 -8.97 -5.52 -6.25
CA MET A 118 -9.40 -4.14 -6.43
C MET A 118 -10.63 -3.79 -5.58
N GLN A 119 -11.55 -4.73 -5.41
CA GLN A 119 -12.72 -4.55 -4.55
C GLN A 119 -12.29 -4.48 -3.07
N VAL A 120 -11.43 -5.42 -2.64
CA VAL A 120 -10.89 -5.42 -1.27
C VAL A 120 -10.12 -4.13 -0.99
N ALA A 121 -9.31 -3.64 -1.94
CA ALA A 121 -8.58 -2.38 -1.78
C ALA A 121 -9.48 -1.17 -1.50
N VAL A 122 -10.60 -1.04 -2.25
CA VAL A 122 -11.56 0.05 -2.02
C VAL A 122 -12.22 -0.07 -0.65
N LYS A 123 -12.56 -1.29 -0.22
CA LYS A 123 -13.08 -1.52 1.14
C LYS A 123 -12.06 -1.16 2.21
N LEU A 124 -10.76 -1.45 2.00
CA LEU A 124 -9.71 -1.03 2.93
C LEU A 124 -9.52 0.49 2.96
N LEU A 125 -9.68 1.20 1.84
CA LEU A 125 -9.68 2.67 1.82
C LEU A 125 -10.85 3.25 2.63
N TYR A 126 -12.05 2.66 2.49
CA TYR A 126 -13.22 3.01 3.29
C TYR A 126 -12.94 2.86 4.79
N ILE A 127 -12.37 1.73 5.21
CA ILE A 127 -12.05 1.49 6.63
C ILE A 127 -10.92 2.42 7.11
N SER A 128 -9.89 2.63 6.30
CA SER A 128 -8.76 3.51 6.64
C SER A 128 -9.21 4.97 6.85
N ARG A 129 -10.29 5.39 6.21
CA ARG A 129 -10.90 6.71 6.45
C ARG A 129 -11.47 6.84 7.87
N TYR A 130 -12.02 5.78 8.45
CA TYR A 130 -12.43 5.77 9.87
C TYR A 130 -11.23 5.91 10.81
N VAL A 131 -10.11 5.26 10.49
CA VAL A 131 -8.86 5.42 11.26
C VAL A 131 -8.39 6.88 11.23
N ASP A 132 -8.40 7.51 10.05
CA ASP A 132 -8.01 8.91 9.86
C ASP A 132 -8.97 9.90 10.56
N ARG A 133 -10.26 9.57 10.63
CA ARG A 133 -11.27 10.28 11.45
C ARG A 133 -11.14 9.99 12.95
N LYS A 134 -10.24 9.10 13.36
CA LYS A 134 -10.07 8.62 14.75
C LYS A 134 -11.31 7.90 15.31
N GLU A 135 -12.16 7.38 14.42
CA GLU A 135 -13.32 6.54 14.75
C GLU A 135 -12.86 5.08 14.97
N PHE A 136 -11.94 4.89 15.92
CA PHE A 136 -11.15 3.66 16.06
C PHE A 136 -11.98 2.40 16.33
N LYS A 137 -13.05 2.50 17.13
CA LYS A 137 -13.94 1.37 17.42
C LYS A 137 -14.63 0.86 16.15
N THR A 138 -15.13 1.76 15.33
CA THR A 138 -15.75 1.41 14.04
C THR A 138 -14.73 0.78 13.10
N ALA A 139 -13.53 1.37 13.00
CA ALA A 139 -12.46 0.81 12.19
C ALA A 139 -12.08 -0.61 12.63
N GLN A 140 -12.00 -0.86 13.94
CA GLN A 140 -11.65 -2.17 14.49
C GLN A 140 -12.68 -3.23 14.10
N VAL A 141 -13.98 -2.93 14.26
CA VAL A 141 -15.07 -3.84 13.85
C VAL A 141 -14.96 -4.18 12.36
N LEU A 142 -14.84 -3.16 11.51
CA LEU A 142 -14.77 -3.37 10.05
C LEU A 142 -13.52 -4.12 9.61
N PHE A 143 -12.36 -3.88 10.23
CA PHE A 143 -11.15 -4.66 9.93
C PHE A 143 -11.29 -6.11 10.37
N SER A 144 -11.88 -6.36 11.55
CA SER A 144 -12.14 -7.72 12.04
C SER A 144 -13.10 -8.49 11.13
N GLU A 145 -14.13 -7.83 10.57
CA GLU A 145 -15.01 -8.44 9.56
C GLU A 145 -14.22 -8.89 8.33
N ILE A 146 -13.33 -8.05 7.80
CA ILE A 146 -12.49 -8.41 6.64
C ILE A 146 -11.48 -9.52 7.01
N GLU A 147 -10.93 -9.50 8.24
CA GLU A 147 -9.97 -10.51 8.71
C GLU A 147 -10.55 -11.93 8.70
N GLN A 148 -11.87 -12.10 8.86
CA GLN A 148 -12.54 -13.40 8.77
C GLN A 148 -12.33 -14.08 7.40
N HIS A 149 -12.06 -13.29 6.36
CA HIS A 149 -11.79 -13.75 4.99
C HIS A 149 -10.29 -13.80 4.65
N LYS A 150 -9.40 -13.82 5.65
CA LYS A 150 -7.93 -13.79 5.46
C LYS A 150 -7.36 -14.86 4.53
N GLU A 151 -8.02 -16.02 4.42
CA GLU A 151 -7.60 -17.12 3.55
C GLU A 151 -7.96 -16.86 2.06
N GLU A 152 -8.85 -15.93 1.79
CA GLU A 152 -9.33 -15.57 0.45
C GLU A 152 -8.65 -14.32 -0.10
N ILE A 153 -8.37 -13.35 0.77
CA ILE A 153 -7.73 -12.08 0.41
C ILE A 153 -6.23 -12.26 0.15
N VAL A 154 -5.66 -11.34 -0.62
CA VAL A 154 -4.23 -11.33 -0.92
C VAL A 154 -3.41 -11.20 0.38
N GLY A 155 -2.38 -12.03 0.52
CA GLY A 155 -1.56 -12.09 1.74
C GLY A 155 -0.80 -10.80 2.09
N LEU A 156 -0.74 -9.81 1.18
CA LEU A 156 -0.29 -8.46 1.49
C LEU A 156 -1.32 -7.71 2.34
N TYR A 157 -2.61 -7.76 1.95
CA TYR A 157 -3.68 -7.11 2.69
C TYR A 157 -3.91 -7.74 4.05
N VAL A 158 -3.79 -9.07 4.17
CA VAL A 158 -3.82 -9.74 5.49
C VAL A 158 -2.83 -9.08 6.45
N LYS A 159 -1.58 -8.86 6.01
CA LYS A 159 -0.53 -8.27 6.85
C LYS A 159 -0.81 -6.80 7.20
N GLU A 160 -1.40 -6.04 6.27
CA GLU A 160 -1.80 -4.65 6.54
C GLU A 160 -2.95 -4.61 7.55
N ILE A 161 -3.97 -5.46 7.39
CA ILE A 161 -5.11 -5.58 8.31
C ILE A 161 -4.62 -6.00 9.71
N GLU A 162 -3.75 -7.01 9.81
CA GLU A 162 -3.16 -7.44 11.08
C GLU A 162 -2.38 -6.30 11.77
N CYS A 163 -1.69 -5.45 11.00
CA CYS A 163 -1.01 -4.27 11.55
C CYS A 163 -1.99 -3.22 12.08
N GLU A 164 -3.07 -2.93 11.35
CA GLU A 164 -4.08 -1.97 11.80
C GLU A 164 -4.86 -2.48 13.00
N LEU A 165 -5.27 -3.76 13.02
CA LEU A 165 -5.89 -4.39 14.18
C LEU A 165 -4.98 -4.36 15.40
N LEU A 166 -3.69 -4.66 15.23
CA LEU A 166 -2.71 -4.57 16.32
C LEU A 166 -2.61 -3.15 16.86
N PHE A 167 -2.53 -2.16 15.97
CA PHE A 167 -2.52 -0.75 16.38
C PHE A 167 -3.78 -0.38 17.17
N LEU A 168 -4.96 -0.74 16.65
CA LEU A 168 -6.25 -0.42 17.25
C LEU A 168 -6.42 -1.08 18.63
N GLU A 169 -5.97 -2.33 18.78
CA GLU A 169 -5.97 -3.03 20.06
C GLU A 169 -5.05 -2.34 21.08
N LEU A 170 -3.86 -1.89 20.66
CA LEU A 170 -2.89 -1.20 21.52
C LEU A 170 -3.39 0.15 22.04
N ILE A 171 -4.14 0.90 21.23
CA ILE A 171 -4.67 2.22 21.64
C ILE A 171 -6.06 2.11 22.30
N GLY A 172 -6.68 0.93 22.25
CA GLY A 172 -8.01 0.64 22.79
C GLY A 172 -7.96 -0.21 24.06
N GLU A 173 -8.55 -1.41 23.96
CA GLU A 173 -8.77 -2.32 25.08
C GLU A 173 -7.49 -2.96 25.63
N ARG A 174 -6.43 -3.07 24.81
CA ARG A 174 -5.12 -3.61 25.20
C ARG A 174 -5.20 -5.01 25.80
N ARG A 175 -6.05 -5.88 25.26
CA ARG A 175 -6.15 -7.27 25.69
C ARG A 175 -4.87 -8.00 25.31
N GLN A 176 -4.18 -8.52 26.32
CA GLN A 176 -2.88 -9.18 26.16
C GLN A 176 -2.93 -10.33 25.13
N GLU A 177 -3.96 -11.17 25.21
CA GLU A 177 -4.16 -12.30 24.29
C GLU A 177 -4.24 -11.85 22.82
N GLU A 178 -4.96 -10.76 22.55
CA GLU A 178 -5.15 -10.25 21.20
C GLU A 178 -3.89 -9.59 20.63
N VAL A 179 -3.17 -8.84 21.48
CA VAL A 179 -1.86 -8.29 21.11
C VAL A 179 -0.87 -9.42 20.79
N GLU A 180 -0.82 -10.48 21.59
CA GLU A 180 0.05 -11.64 21.35
C GLU A 180 -0.35 -12.42 20.09
N ARG A 181 -1.66 -12.57 19.82
CA ARG A 181 -2.20 -13.17 18.59
C ARG A 181 -1.72 -12.45 17.34
N LEU A 182 -1.74 -11.11 17.36
CA LEU A 182 -1.42 -10.28 16.20
C LEU A 182 0.09 -9.97 16.10
N TYR A 183 0.80 -9.82 17.21
CA TYR A 183 2.21 -9.40 17.26
C TYR A 183 3.20 -10.57 17.17
N THR A 184 2.98 -11.43 16.18
CA THR A 184 3.83 -12.60 15.88
C THR A 184 5.17 -12.21 15.26
N ASP A 185 6.11 -13.16 15.20
CA ASP A 185 7.40 -12.95 14.51
C ASP A 185 7.25 -12.62 13.01
N ARG A 186 6.18 -13.12 12.37
CA ARG A 186 5.86 -12.77 10.98
C ARG A 186 5.48 -11.29 10.87
N THR A 187 4.60 -10.82 11.75
CA THR A 187 4.17 -9.42 11.82
C THR A 187 5.33 -8.50 12.14
N LYS A 188 6.16 -8.86 13.14
CA LYS A 188 7.39 -8.13 13.49
C LYS A 188 8.32 -7.97 12.28
N ARG A 189 8.63 -9.05 11.56
CA ARG A 189 9.49 -8.98 10.36
C ARG A 189 8.90 -8.06 9.29
N TYR A 190 7.59 -8.10 9.11
CA TYR A 190 6.89 -7.25 8.16
C TYR A 190 6.98 -5.77 8.53
N ILE A 191 6.64 -5.41 9.78
CA ILE A 191 6.78 -4.05 10.30
C ILE A 191 8.21 -3.54 10.11
N GLN A 192 9.22 -4.33 10.50
CA GLN A 192 10.62 -3.93 10.39
C GLN A 192 11.08 -3.72 8.95
N ARG A 193 10.56 -4.50 8.00
CA ARG A 193 10.88 -4.36 6.57
C ARG A 193 10.35 -3.05 5.98
N TYR A 194 9.14 -2.64 6.36
CA TYR A 194 8.46 -1.50 5.74
C TYR A 194 8.49 -0.20 6.54
N LYS A 195 9.02 -0.20 7.78
CA LYS A 195 9.08 0.99 8.66
C LYS A 195 9.72 2.23 8.04
N THR A 196 10.63 2.08 7.08
CA THR A 196 11.28 3.23 6.44
C THR A 196 10.43 3.82 5.31
N MET A 197 9.61 3.00 4.66
CA MET A 197 8.82 3.38 3.48
C MET A 197 7.40 3.83 3.82
N MET A 198 6.84 3.34 4.93
CA MET A 198 5.45 3.57 5.33
C MET A 198 5.38 4.21 6.72
N SER A 199 4.70 5.35 6.83
CA SER A 199 4.48 6.04 8.11
C SER A 199 3.58 5.25 9.05
N SER A 200 2.62 4.47 8.53
CA SER A 200 1.73 3.63 9.33
C SER A 200 2.47 2.61 10.20
N LYS A 201 3.60 2.09 9.70
CA LYS A 201 4.48 1.21 10.48
C LYS A 201 5.22 1.95 11.58
N GLN A 202 5.54 3.24 11.40
CA GLN A 202 6.09 4.07 12.48
C GLN A 202 5.01 4.41 13.52
N ARG A 203 3.78 4.72 13.09
CA ARG A 203 2.63 4.90 13.99
C ARG A 203 2.41 3.65 14.86
N LEU A 204 2.42 2.47 14.26
CA LEU A 204 2.31 1.21 14.99
C LEU A 204 3.48 0.99 15.96
N LEU A 205 4.72 1.26 15.55
CA LEU A 205 5.89 1.16 16.43
C LEU A 205 5.83 2.16 17.60
N CYS A 206 5.25 3.34 17.38
CA CYS A 206 5.01 4.33 18.43
C CYS A 206 4.00 3.81 19.46
N ALA A 207 2.87 3.24 19.00
CA ALA A 207 1.88 2.63 19.89
C ALA A 207 2.45 1.43 20.67
N LEU A 208 3.24 0.57 20.01
CA LEU A 208 3.95 -0.54 20.66
C LEU A 208 4.91 -0.04 21.74
N ALA A 209 5.74 0.95 21.42
CA ALA A 209 6.68 1.53 22.38
C ALA A 209 5.93 2.11 23.59
N LEU A 210 4.82 2.80 23.35
CA LEU A 210 4.05 3.47 24.38
C LEU A 210 3.28 2.49 25.28
N TYR A 211 2.47 1.62 24.70
CA TYR A 211 1.47 0.83 25.43
C TYR A 211 1.86 -0.61 25.71
N TRP A 212 2.80 -1.18 24.94
CA TRP A 212 3.23 -2.58 25.11
C TRP A 212 4.59 -2.70 25.76
N GLU A 213 5.56 -1.92 25.31
CA GLU A 213 6.92 -1.94 25.85
C GLU A 213 7.11 -1.03 27.07
N ASN A 214 6.13 -0.16 27.34
CA ASN A 214 6.15 0.86 28.39
C ASN A 214 7.40 1.77 28.32
N ARG A 215 7.72 2.25 27.11
CA ARG A 215 8.87 3.12 26.78
C ARG A 215 8.38 4.43 26.14
N PRO A 216 7.81 5.35 26.92
CA PRO A 216 7.24 6.61 26.41
C PRO A 216 8.27 7.48 25.68
N GLU A 217 9.51 7.54 26.17
CA GLU A 217 10.59 8.28 25.50
C GLU A 217 10.89 7.73 24.10
N ARG A 218 10.87 6.42 23.94
CA ARG A 218 11.04 5.77 22.62
C ARG A 218 9.88 6.10 21.69
N ALA A 219 8.65 6.16 22.20
CA ALA A 219 7.49 6.55 21.41
C ALA A 219 7.63 8.00 20.89
N LYS A 220 8.05 8.92 21.77
CA LYS A 220 8.34 10.31 21.42
C LYS A 220 9.45 10.42 20.37
N GLU A 221 10.57 9.72 20.55
CA GLU A 221 11.68 9.70 19.58
C GLU A 221 11.22 9.23 18.19
N ILE A 222 10.33 8.23 18.14
CA ILE A 222 9.73 7.74 16.88
C ILE A 222 8.89 8.85 16.23
N TYR A 223 8.00 9.50 16.98
CA TYR A 223 7.20 10.62 16.50
C TYR A 223 8.07 11.75 15.92
N GLU A 224 9.02 12.26 16.69
CA GLU A 224 9.90 13.34 16.23
C GLU A 224 10.70 12.95 14.98
N LYS A 225 11.11 11.68 14.89
CA LYS A 225 11.81 11.16 13.71
C LYS A 225 10.91 11.15 12.48
N VAL A 226 9.62 10.81 12.61
CA VAL A 226 8.66 10.90 11.50
C VAL A 226 8.46 12.36 11.10
N VAL A 227 8.26 13.27 12.07
CA VAL A 227 8.14 14.72 11.80
C VAL A 227 9.35 15.23 10.99
N ARG A 228 10.58 14.93 11.44
CA ARG A 228 11.83 15.33 10.76
C ARG A 228 12.00 14.71 9.37
N LYS A 229 11.34 13.59 9.07
CA LYS A 229 11.49 12.86 7.81
C LYS A 229 10.23 12.84 6.96
N ARG A 230 9.20 13.62 7.31
CA ARG A 230 7.87 13.58 6.68
C ARG A 230 7.94 13.72 5.16
N ASP A 231 8.82 14.59 4.66
CA ASP A 231 8.95 14.88 3.22
C ASP A 231 9.64 13.75 2.43
N LYS A 232 10.18 12.72 3.12
CA LYS A 232 10.80 11.55 2.47
C LYS A 232 9.82 10.44 2.13
N TYR A 233 8.60 10.50 2.66
CA TYR A 233 7.55 9.55 2.36
C TYR A 233 6.81 9.95 1.08
N LEU A 234 6.36 8.98 0.29
CA LEU A 234 5.62 9.27 -0.95
C LEU A 234 4.17 9.70 -0.67
N LEU A 235 3.52 9.04 0.29
CA LEU A 235 2.09 9.19 0.58
C LEU A 235 1.87 10.25 1.67
N GLN A 236 1.96 11.52 1.30
CA GLN A 236 1.94 12.64 2.26
C GLN A 236 0.63 12.72 3.07
N GLY A 237 -0.52 12.37 2.49
CA GLY A 237 -1.80 12.32 3.18
C GLY A 237 -1.83 11.29 4.31
N GLU A 238 -1.20 10.12 4.10
CA GLU A 238 -1.03 9.10 5.15
C GLU A 238 -0.12 9.61 6.26
N VAL A 239 1.00 10.26 5.92
CA VAL A 239 1.92 10.84 6.91
C VAL A 239 1.22 11.88 7.78
N ASN A 240 0.40 12.75 7.18
CA ASN A 240 -0.37 13.76 7.89
C ASN A 240 -1.40 13.13 8.83
N SER A 241 -2.04 12.05 8.42
CA SER A 241 -2.95 11.26 9.26
C SER A 241 -2.21 10.59 10.42
N ASP A 242 -1.13 9.88 10.11
CA ASP A 242 -0.35 9.13 11.08
C ASP A 242 0.26 10.04 12.15
N LEU A 243 0.81 11.20 11.78
CA LEU A 243 1.35 12.19 12.72
C LEU A 243 0.27 12.73 13.66
N ASP A 244 -0.91 13.07 13.14
CA ASP A 244 -2.03 13.55 13.94
C ASP A 244 -2.53 12.47 14.93
N ILE A 245 -2.57 11.21 14.50
CA ILE A 245 -2.91 10.08 15.39
C ILE A 245 -1.82 9.87 16.45
N MET A 246 -0.54 9.86 16.06
CA MET A 246 0.58 9.70 16.98
C MET A 246 0.63 10.82 18.03
N GLU A 247 0.42 12.07 17.61
CA GLU A 247 0.35 13.22 18.51
C GLU A 247 -0.80 13.07 19.52
N THR A 248 -1.95 12.57 19.07
CA THR A 248 -3.12 12.33 19.93
C THR A 248 -2.80 11.33 21.04
N ILE A 249 -2.27 10.15 20.68
CA ILE A 249 -1.97 9.10 21.68
C ILE A 249 -0.85 9.52 22.64
N LEU A 250 0.12 10.31 22.18
CA LEU A 250 1.20 10.83 23.02
C LEU A 250 0.66 11.87 24.02
N ARG A 251 -0.22 12.77 23.58
CA ARG A 251 -0.87 13.76 24.45
C ARG A 251 -1.78 13.11 25.48
N GLU A 252 -2.56 12.11 25.09
CA GLU A 252 -3.39 11.32 26.01
C GLU A 252 -2.55 10.62 27.08
N ALA A 253 -1.34 10.19 26.73
CA ALA A 253 -0.35 9.65 27.66
C ALA A 253 0.47 10.71 28.41
N GLN A 254 0.09 12.00 28.32
CA GLN A 254 0.76 13.13 28.97
C GLN A 254 2.22 13.34 28.55
N ILE A 255 2.59 12.89 27.36
CA ILE A 255 3.92 13.10 26.78
C ILE A 255 3.92 14.42 26.00
N GLN A 256 4.86 15.30 26.33
CA GLN A 256 5.04 16.57 25.62
C GLN A 256 5.64 16.32 24.24
N VAL A 257 4.94 16.74 23.20
CA VAL A 257 5.27 16.59 21.77
C VAL A 257 5.28 17.92 21.04
#